data_AF-A0A957R0X4-F1
#
_entry.id   AF-A0A957R0X4-F1
#
_cell.length_a   1.000
_cell.length_b   1.000
_cell.length_c   1.000
_cell.angle_alpha   90.00
_cell.angle_beta   90.00
_cell.angle_gamma   90.00
#
_symmetry.space_group_name_H-M   'P 1'
#
loop_
_entity.id
_entity.type
_entity.pdbx_description
1 polymer ?
#
loop_
_entity_poly.entity_id
_entity_poly.type
_entity_poly.pdbx_seq_one_letter_code
_entity_poly.pdbx_strand_id
1 'polypeptide(L)'
;LDFVNKAEQLVTNLGLGQLVLSLLILLLSLMGVLNSGLFWLLGLAGAGGTGVWLWRRRQPAPAMRLPAPLPWTTWEKIYIAALAVNISVGLLLALAPPVGWDGLSTHLVLVREALRSGTLLQTSVFQRPLAGHLYFIWGFALGGDSLPQLISYSQALLSLVAVWAV
;
A
#
# COMPACT_ATOMS: atom_id res chain seq x y z
N LEU A 1 -20.09 -2.76 -9.67
CA LEU A 1 -20.02 -2.41 -8.25
C LEU A 1 -20.75 -1.11 -8.12
N ASP A 2 -21.91 -1.13 -7.48
CA ASP A 2 -22.64 0.08 -7.15
C ASP A 2 -22.05 0.61 -5.84
N PHE A 3 -21.57 1.84 -5.85
CA PHE A 3 -20.95 2.49 -4.69
C PHE A 3 -21.90 3.52 -4.11
N VAL A 4 -22.01 3.57 -2.78
CA VAL A 4 -22.81 4.54 -2.04
C VAL A 4 -22.21 5.94 -2.18
N ASN A 5 -20.87 6.07 -2.18
CA ASN A 5 -20.20 7.35 -2.39
C ASN A 5 -18.77 7.21 -2.98
N LYS A 6 -18.15 8.36 -3.28
CA LYS A 6 -16.81 8.44 -3.89
C LYS A 6 -15.69 7.92 -2.98
N ALA A 7 -15.85 8.00 -1.65
CA ALA A 7 -14.83 7.57 -0.71
C ALA A 7 -14.83 6.04 -0.56
N GLU A 8 -16.00 5.41 -0.52
CA GLU A 8 -16.14 3.96 -0.66
C GLU A 8 -15.52 3.48 -1.97
N GLN A 9 -15.88 4.13 -3.10
CA GLN A 9 -15.29 3.82 -4.40
C GLN A 9 -13.75 3.91 -4.38
N LEU A 10 -13.19 4.93 -3.74
CA LEU A 10 -11.73 5.10 -3.61
C LEU A 10 -11.10 3.95 -2.82
N VAL A 11 -11.65 3.61 -1.65
CA VAL A 11 -11.13 2.54 -0.79
C VAL A 11 -11.20 1.20 -1.50
N THR A 12 -12.33 0.87 -2.13
CA THR A 12 -12.48 -0.39 -2.89
C THR A 12 -11.50 -0.44 -4.06
N ASN A 13 -11.35 0.64 -4.82
CA ASN A 13 -10.41 0.68 -5.95
C ASN A 13 -8.95 0.53 -5.49
N LEU A 14 -8.58 1.13 -4.36
CA LEU A 14 -7.23 0.99 -3.80
C LEU A 14 -6.98 -0.43 -3.29
N GLY A 15 -7.95 -1.05 -2.62
CA GLY A 15 -7.87 -2.46 -2.21
C GLY A 15 -7.76 -3.42 -3.39
N LEU A 16 -8.55 -3.21 -4.45
CA LEU A 16 -8.45 -3.99 -5.70
C LEU A 16 -7.09 -3.79 -6.38
N GLY A 17 -6.57 -2.56 -6.39
CA GLY A 17 -5.23 -2.26 -6.90
C GLY A 17 -4.15 -3.02 -6.13
N GLN A 18 -4.23 -3.06 -4.79
CA GLN A 18 -3.31 -3.84 -3.96
C GLN A 18 -3.39 -5.34 -4.26
N LEU A 19 -4.59 -5.89 -4.44
CA LEU A 19 -4.78 -7.29 -4.82
C LEU A 19 -4.11 -7.61 -6.16
N VAL A 20 -4.35 -6.79 -7.18
CA VAL A 20 -3.76 -6.96 -8.51
C VAL A 20 -2.24 -6.88 -8.46
N LEU A 21 -1.68 -5.92 -7.70
CA LEU A 21 -0.24 -5.80 -7.51
C LEU A 21 0.35 -7.02 -6.81
N SER A 22 -0.30 -7.53 -5.75
CA SER A 22 0.15 -8.74 -5.06
C SER A 22 0.13 -9.96 -5.97
N LEU A 23 -0.89 -10.12 -6.81
CA LEU A 23 -0.95 -11.21 -7.80
C LEU A 23 0.14 -11.08 -8.86
N LEU A 24 0.39 -9.86 -9.35
CA LEU A 24 1.47 -9.61 -10.30
C LEU A 24 2.83 -9.99 -9.71
N ILE A 25 3.11 -9.57 -8.46
CA ILE A 25 4.37 -9.91 -7.76
C ILE A 25 4.50 -11.42 -7.59
N LEU A 26 3.40 -12.11 -7.26
CA LEU A 26 3.38 -13.57 -7.18
C LEU A 26 3.73 -14.21 -8.53
N LEU A 27 3.14 -13.76 -9.64
CA LEU A 27 3.44 -14.29 -10.97
C LEU A 27 4.90 -14.04 -11.37
N LEU A 28 5.41 -12.83 -11.16
CA LEU A 28 6.81 -12.49 -11.43
C LEU A 28 7.79 -13.31 -10.58
N SER A 29 7.39 -13.59 -9.35
CA SER A 29 8.13 -14.48 -8.45
C SER A 29 8.20 -15.91 -8.96
N LEU A 30 7.07 -16.47 -9.41
CA LEU A 30 7.02 -17.81 -9.99
C LEU A 30 7.88 -17.93 -11.26
N MET A 31 8.06 -16.81 -11.98
CA MET A 31 8.94 -16.73 -13.14
C MET A 31 10.42 -16.50 -12.79
N GLY A 32 10.74 -16.22 -11.53
CA GLY A 32 12.13 -15.98 -11.10
C GLY A 32 12.70 -14.63 -11.56
N VAL A 33 11.86 -13.64 -11.87
CA VAL A 33 12.27 -12.36 -12.48
C VAL A 33 12.14 -11.16 -11.54
N LEU A 34 11.97 -11.37 -10.23
CA LEU A 34 11.90 -10.26 -9.27
C LEU A 34 13.22 -9.50 -9.25
N ASN A 35 13.20 -8.25 -9.66
CA ASN A 35 14.36 -7.37 -9.57
C ASN A 35 13.91 -5.92 -9.46
N SER A 36 14.73 -5.09 -8.81
CA SER A 36 14.39 -3.68 -8.57
C SER A 36 14.18 -2.89 -9.87
N GLY A 37 14.93 -3.19 -10.93
CA GLY A 37 14.78 -2.52 -12.22
C GLY A 37 13.41 -2.73 -12.86
N LEU A 38 12.88 -3.96 -12.79
CA LEU A 38 11.55 -4.30 -13.26
C LEU A 38 10.47 -3.54 -12.48
N PHE A 39 10.59 -3.44 -11.16
CA PHE A 39 9.65 -2.68 -10.34
C PHE A 39 9.67 -1.18 -10.66
N TRP A 40 10.84 -0.60 -10.90
CA TRP A 40 10.97 0.77 -11.39
C TRP A 40 10.31 0.96 -12.76
N LEU A 41 10.58 0.05 -13.70
CA LEU A 41 10.00 0.09 -15.03
C LEU A 41 8.47 0.00 -14.99
N LEU A 42 7.93 -0.95 -14.22
CA LEU A 42 6.49 -1.10 -14.04
C LEU A 42 5.86 0.12 -13.34
N GLY A 43 6.53 0.66 -12.32
CA GLY A 43 6.08 1.87 -11.62
C GLY A 43 6.03 3.08 -12.54
N LEU A 44 7.09 3.33 -13.31
CA LEU A 44 7.16 4.44 -14.27
C LEU A 44 6.18 4.25 -15.42
N ALA A 45 6.06 3.03 -15.96
CA ALA A 45 5.10 2.72 -17.03
C ALA A 45 3.65 2.90 -16.54
N GLY A 46 3.34 2.44 -15.33
CA GLY A 46 2.03 2.61 -14.70
C GLY A 46 1.71 4.08 -14.43
N ALA A 47 2.65 4.83 -13.85
CA ALA A 47 2.48 6.26 -13.58
C ALA A 47 2.34 7.07 -14.88
N GLY A 48 3.21 6.82 -15.86
CA GLY A 48 3.16 7.46 -17.18
C GLY A 48 1.88 7.12 -17.94
N GLY A 49 1.49 5.86 -17.97
CA GLY A 49 0.25 5.40 -18.59
C GLY A 49 -0.98 6.03 -17.95
N THR A 50 -1.02 6.09 -16.62
CA THR A 50 -2.09 6.78 -15.86
C THR A 50 -2.11 8.26 -16.18
N GLY A 51 -0.95 8.93 -16.20
CA GLY A 51 -0.84 10.35 -16.55
C GLY A 51 -1.34 10.66 -17.96
N VAL A 52 -0.95 9.84 -18.96
CA VAL A 52 -1.42 9.97 -20.34
C VAL A 52 -2.91 9.70 -20.45
N TRP A 53 -3.42 8.69 -19.75
CA TRP A 53 -4.85 8.36 -19.73
C TRP A 53 -5.68 9.50 -19.11
N LEU A 54 -5.24 10.03 -17.96
CA LEU A 54 -5.87 11.17 -17.30
C LEU A 54 -5.82 12.43 -18.18
N TRP A 55 -4.70 12.67 -18.87
CA TRP A 55 -4.58 13.78 -19.82
C TRP A 55 -5.59 13.64 -20.97
N ARG A 56 -5.68 12.46 -21.58
CA ARG A 56 -6.57 12.20 -22.71
C ARG A 56 -8.04 12.24 -22.30
N ARG A 57 -8.33 11.83 -21.06
CA ARG A 57 -9.67 11.86 -20.46
C ARG A 57 -9.87 13.05 -19.53
N ARG A 58 -9.29 14.21 -19.87
CA ARG A 58 -9.61 15.50 -19.23
C ARG A 58 -11.09 15.83 -19.42
N GLN A 59 -11.94 15.13 -18.70
CA GLN A 59 -13.25 15.62 -18.37
C GLN A 59 -13.06 16.61 -17.21
N PRO A 60 -13.82 17.71 -17.16
CA PRO A 60 -13.87 18.52 -15.96
C PRO A 60 -14.19 17.59 -14.80
N ALA A 61 -13.24 17.44 -13.86
CA ALA A 61 -13.42 16.54 -12.74
C ALA A 61 -14.73 16.94 -12.06
N PRO A 62 -15.77 16.08 -12.04
CA PRO A 62 -17.01 16.43 -11.39
C PRO A 62 -16.65 16.73 -9.94
N ALA A 63 -16.94 17.96 -9.50
CA ALA A 63 -16.57 18.44 -8.17
C ALA A 63 -16.79 17.30 -7.17
N MET A 64 -15.73 16.95 -6.45
CA MET A 64 -15.83 15.91 -5.42
C MET A 64 -16.74 16.49 -4.34
N ARG A 65 -18.05 16.24 -4.46
CA ARG A 65 -19.00 16.49 -3.40
C ARG A 65 -18.76 15.41 -2.37
N LEU A 66 -17.87 15.74 -1.45
CA LEU A 66 -17.72 15.01 -0.21
C LEU A 66 -19.11 14.99 0.44
N PRO A 67 -19.62 13.82 0.87
CA PRO A 67 -20.84 13.78 1.65
C PRO A 67 -20.70 14.75 2.83
N ALA A 68 -21.80 15.43 3.17
CA ALA A 68 -21.81 16.25 4.37
C ALA A 68 -21.43 15.35 5.55
N PRO A 69 -20.45 15.73 6.39
CA PRO A 69 -20.03 14.89 7.49
C PRO A 69 -21.26 14.64 8.38
N LEU A 70 -21.62 13.37 8.57
CA LEU A 70 -22.57 13.00 9.60
C LEU A 70 -22.02 13.49 10.94
N PRO A 71 -22.88 13.91 11.88
CA PRO A 71 -22.42 14.34 13.20
C PRO A 71 -21.73 13.17 13.89
N TRP A 72 -20.39 13.21 13.96
CA TRP A 72 -19.63 12.13 14.57
C TRP A 72 -19.99 11.95 16.03
N THR A 73 -20.21 10.71 16.43
CA THR A 73 -20.32 10.31 17.82
C THR A 73 -19.02 10.61 18.58
N THR A 74 -19.09 10.73 19.90
CA THR A 74 -17.89 10.92 20.73
C THR A 74 -16.87 9.79 20.52
N TRP A 75 -17.33 8.56 20.30
CA TRP A 75 -16.47 7.40 20.04
C TRP A 75 -15.76 7.48 18.68
N GLU A 76 -16.45 7.91 17.63
CA GLU A 76 -15.84 8.14 16.31
C GLU A 76 -14.75 9.22 16.38
N LYS A 77 -15.00 10.30 17.12
CA LYS A 77 -14.00 11.37 17.34
C LYS A 77 -12.76 10.83 18.06
N ILE A 78 -12.95 10.04 19.11
CA ILE A 78 -11.84 9.40 19.85
C ILE A 78 -11.07 8.46 18.91
N TYR A 79 -11.77 7.65 18.13
CA TYR A 79 -11.16 6.72 17.18
C TYR A 79 -10.35 7.44 16.11
N ILE A 80 -10.90 8.50 15.49
CA ILE A 80 -10.20 9.34 14.51
C ILE A 80 -8.96 9.99 15.13
N ALA A 81 -9.07 10.54 16.35
CA ALA A 81 -7.93 11.14 17.04
C ALA A 81 -6.83 10.11 17.33
N ALA A 82 -7.20 8.92 17.81
CA ALA A 82 -6.27 7.82 18.05
C ALA A 82 -5.57 7.36 16.76
N LEU A 83 -6.33 7.24 15.66
CA LEU A 83 -5.77 6.92 14.33
C LEU A 83 -4.83 8.02 13.84
N ALA A 84 -5.21 9.30 13.97
CA ALA A 84 -4.39 10.42 13.53
C ALA A 84 -3.05 10.48 14.28
N VAL A 85 -3.06 10.24 15.59
CA VAL A 85 -1.84 10.12 16.41
C VAL A 85 -1.01 8.93 15.94
N ASN A 86 -1.63 7.76 15.73
CA ASN A 86 -0.94 6.55 15.28
C ASN A 86 -0.28 6.75 13.90
N ILE A 87 -1.00 7.32 12.93
CA ILE A 87 -0.47 7.65 11.61
C ILE A 87 0.68 8.66 11.72
N SER A 88 0.54 9.70 12.55
CA SER A 88 1.60 10.72 12.72
C SER A 88 2.88 10.12 13.30
N VAL A 89 2.75 9.32 14.37
CA VAL A 89 3.89 8.57 14.93
C VAL A 89 4.47 7.64 13.88
N GLY A 90 3.62 6.96 13.13
CA GLY A 90 4.04 6.04 12.08
C GLY A 90 4.83 6.68 10.97
N LEU A 91 4.39 7.84 10.47
CA LEU A 91 5.10 8.62 9.47
C LEU A 91 6.47 9.07 9.99
N LEU A 92 6.56 9.50 11.25
CA LEU A 92 7.85 9.85 11.88
C LEU A 92 8.77 8.64 11.99
N LEU A 93 8.23 7.48 12.38
CA LEU A 93 9.00 6.23 12.47
C LEU A 93 9.45 5.73 11.09
N ALA A 94 8.63 5.91 10.05
CA ALA A 94 9.00 5.50 8.69
C ALA A 94 10.13 6.34 8.07
N LEU A 95 10.34 7.56 8.59
CA LEU A 95 11.51 8.39 8.25
C LEU A 95 12.75 7.99 9.05
N ALA A 96 12.59 7.23 10.14
CA ALA A 96 13.69 6.72 10.94
C ALA A 96 14.16 5.35 10.41
N PRO A 97 15.41 4.94 10.73
CA PRO A 97 15.86 3.59 10.47
C PRO A 97 14.95 2.55 11.16
N PRO A 98 14.71 1.39 10.55
CA PRO A 98 13.93 0.33 11.19
C PRO A 98 14.65 -0.16 12.44
N VAL A 99 14.01 0.01 13.61
CA VAL A 99 14.52 -0.47 14.91
C VAL A 99 13.70 -1.64 15.47
N GLY A 100 12.53 -1.91 14.89
CA GLY A 100 11.63 -2.97 15.34
C GLY A 100 12.17 -4.35 14.99
N TRP A 101 12.24 -5.24 15.99
CA TRP A 101 12.74 -6.60 15.82
C TRP A 101 12.02 -7.33 14.67
N ASP A 102 10.69 -7.29 14.63
CA ASP A 102 9.91 -8.00 13.60
C ASP A 102 10.17 -7.46 12.18
N GLY A 103 10.37 -6.15 12.04
CA GLY A 103 10.77 -5.54 10.77
C GLY A 103 12.14 -6.01 10.30
N LEU A 104 13.10 -6.05 11.22
CA LEU A 104 14.49 -6.41 10.95
C LEU A 104 14.73 -7.91 10.76
N SER A 105 13.96 -8.77 11.44
CA SER A 105 14.15 -10.22 11.43
C SER A 105 13.21 -10.95 10.47
N THR A 106 12.01 -10.43 10.25
CA THR A 106 10.96 -11.08 9.46
C THR A 106 10.75 -10.35 8.13
N HIS A 107 10.22 -9.12 8.17
CA HIS A 107 9.63 -8.47 6.99
C HIS A 107 10.67 -8.05 5.96
N LEU A 108 11.71 -7.33 6.39
CA LEU A 108 12.74 -6.81 5.48
C LEU A 108 13.65 -7.93 4.95
N VAL A 109 13.94 -8.94 5.78
CA VAL A 109 14.79 -10.08 5.38
C VAL A 109 14.11 -10.87 4.27
N LEU A 110 12.83 -11.19 4.45
CA LEU A 110 12.05 -11.95 3.47
C LEU A 110 12.03 -11.25 2.10
N VAL A 111 11.74 -9.95 2.11
CA VAL A 111 11.64 -9.14 0.90
C VAL A 111 13.00 -8.99 0.22
N ARG A 112 14.05 -8.73 1.00
CA ARG A 112 15.42 -8.61 0.50
C ARG A 112 15.89 -9.90 -0.16
N GLU A 113 15.59 -11.04 0.46
CA GLU A 113 15.96 -12.34 -0.08
C GLU A 113 15.18 -12.66 -1.37
N ALA A 114 13.89 -12.28 -1.42
CA ALA A 114 13.09 -12.48 -2.63
C ALA A 114 13.63 -11.68 -3.83
N LEU A 115 14.07 -10.43 -3.62
CA LEU A 115 14.68 -9.62 -4.67
C LEU A 115 16.09 -10.09 -5.05
N ARG A 116 16.86 -10.65 -4.11
CA ARG A 116 18.19 -11.21 -4.38
C ARG A 116 18.13 -12.50 -5.18
N SER A 117 17.20 -13.37 -4.84
CA SER A 117 17.03 -14.68 -5.49
C SER A 117 16.17 -14.62 -6.76
N GLY A 118 15.47 -13.51 -7.00
CA GLY A 118 14.54 -13.36 -8.11
C GLY A 118 13.18 -14.04 -7.89
N THR A 119 13.00 -14.75 -6.77
CA THR A 119 11.81 -15.57 -6.50
C THR A 119 11.46 -15.59 -5.00
N LEU A 120 10.26 -16.04 -4.66
CA LEU A 120 9.85 -16.27 -3.28
C LEU A 120 10.36 -17.66 -2.89
N LEU A 121 11.59 -17.72 -2.37
CA LEU A 121 12.18 -18.97 -1.90
C LEU A 121 11.36 -19.55 -0.74
N GLN A 122 11.17 -20.86 -0.68
CA GLN A 122 10.62 -21.51 0.51
C GLN A 122 11.66 -21.52 1.63
N THR A 123 11.56 -20.60 2.58
CA THR A 123 12.34 -20.64 3.84
C THR A 123 11.41 -20.87 5.04
N SER A 124 11.96 -21.17 6.22
CA SER A 124 11.15 -21.31 7.44
C SER A 124 10.32 -20.07 7.77
N VAL A 125 10.72 -18.89 7.30
CA VAL A 125 9.99 -17.63 7.43
C VAL A 125 8.75 -17.59 6.51
N PHE A 126 8.74 -18.35 5.40
CA PHE A 126 7.62 -18.46 4.47
C PHE A 126 6.48 -19.36 4.96
N GLN A 127 6.58 -19.94 6.16
CA GLN A 127 5.48 -20.66 6.82
C GLN A 127 4.37 -19.73 7.34
N ARG A 128 4.55 -18.41 7.23
CA ARG A 128 3.58 -17.38 7.64
C ARG A 128 2.80 -16.84 6.43
N PRO A 129 1.58 -16.32 6.60
CA PRO A 129 0.83 -15.69 5.51
C PRO A 129 1.62 -14.55 4.84
N LEU A 130 1.90 -14.68 3.54
CA LEU A 130 2.76 -13.76 2.79
C LEU A 130 2.01 -12.61 2.13
N ALA A 131 0.67 -12.59 2.17
CA ALA A 131 -0.14 -11.65 1.41
C ALA A 131 0.25 -10.17 1.66
N GLY A 132 0.51 -9.80 2.92
CA GLY A 132 1.00 -8.45 3.26
C GLY A 132 2.44 -8.18 2.81
N HIS A 133 3.27 -9.23 2.75
CA HIS A 133 4.69 -9.12 2.43
C HIS A 133 4.94 -8.93 0.93
N LEU A 134 4.07 -9.45 0.06
CA LEU A 134 4.19 -9.29 -1.39
C LEU A 134 4.23 -7.80 -1.77
N TYR A 135 3.34 -6.99 -1.20
CA TYR A 135 3.30 -5.56 -1.48
C TYR A 135 4.54 -4.83 -0.89
N PHE A 136 5.14 -5.33 0.19
CA PHE A 136 6.41 -4.80 0.71
C PHE A 136 7.60 -5.02 -0.24
N ILE A 137 7.55 -6.05 -1.10
CA ILE A 137 8.56 -6.27 -2.16
C ILE A 137 8.63 -5.08 -3.09
N TRP A 138 7.47 -4.53 -3.46
CA TRP A 138 7.41 -3.34 -4.28
C TRP A 138 8.03 -2.13 -3.59
N GLY A 139 7.66 -1.88 -2.33
CA GLY A 139 8.22 -0.78 -1.54
C GLY A 139 9.73 -0.88 -1.41
N PHE A 140 10.23 -2.06 -1.05
CA PHE A 140 11.66 -2.30 -0.89
C PHE A 140 12.43 -2.16 -2.20
N ALA A 141 11.87 -2.66 -3.31
CA ALA A 141 12.50 -2.55 -4.62
C ALA A 141 12.71 -1.09 -5.05
N LEU A 142 11.80 -0.18 -4.68
CA LEU A 142 11.86 1.22 -5.06
C LEU A 142 12.69 2.09 -4.10
N GLY A 143 12.68 1.81 -2.80
CA GLY A 143 13.29 2.72 -1.81
C GLY A 143 13.88 2.04 -0.59
N GLY A 144 14.21 0.75 -0.71
CA GLY A 144 14.93 -0.01 0.31
C GLY A 144 14.15 -0.15 1.62
N ASP A 145 14.85 -0.05 2.74
CA ASP A 145 14.31 -0.38 4.05
C ASP A 145 13.24 0.62 4.58
N SER A 146 13.15 1.82 4.01
CA SER A 146 12.26 2.89 4.49
C SER A 146 10.83 2.79 3.92
N LEU A 147 10.68 2.50 2.62
CA LEU A 147 9.36 2.50 1.97
C LEU A 147 8.41 1.40 2.47
N PRO A 148 8.84 0.16 2.79
CA PRO A 148 7.97 -0.86 3.36
C PRO A 148 7.24 -0.40 4.63
N GLN A 149 7.89 0.44 5.44
CA GLN A 149 7.27 0.98 6.66
C GLN A 149 6.12 1.93 6.33
N LEU A 150 6.29 2.81 5.33
CA LEU A 150 5.21 3.70 4.86
C LEU A 150 4.00 2.94 4.34
N ILE A 151 4.23 1.79 3.72
CA ILE A 151 3.15 0.94 3.22
C ILE A 151 2.25 0.47 4.37
N SER A 152 2.83 -0.01 5.47
CA SER A 152 2.05 -0.44 6.65
C SER A 152 1.13 0.69 7.14
N TYR A 153 1.60 1.93 7.12
CA TYR A 153 0.81 3.09 7.52
C TYR A 153 -0.20 3.54 6.46
N SER A 154 0.03 3.23 5.18
CA SER A 154 -0.95 3.51 4.11
C SER A 154 -2.28 2.78 4.35
N GLN A 155 -2.26 1.58 4.93
CA GLN A 155 -3.47 0.85 5.29
C GLN A 155 -4.25 1.55 6.40
N ALA A 156 -3.56 2.11 7.41
CA ALA A 156 -4.21 2.90 8.46
C ALA A 156 -4.88 4.16 7.89
N LEU A 157 -4.24 4.81 6.91
CA LEU A 157 -4.82 5.96 6.20
C LEU A 157 -6.06 5.55 5.40
N LEU A 158 -6.02 4.41 4.71
CA LEU A 158 -7.19 3.87 4.00
C LEU A 158 -8.35 3.56 4.94
N SER A 159 -8.07 2.99 6.11
CA SER A 159 -9.08 2.74 7.14
C SER A 159 -9.72 4.04 7.64
N LEU A 160 -8.93 5.10 7.82
CA LEU A 160 -9.46 6.41 8.22
C LEU A 160 -10.38 7.00 7.14
N VAL A 161 -9.99 6.90 5.87
CA VAL A 161 -10.84 7.33 4.74
C VAL A 161 -12.11 6.48 4.66
N ALA A 162 -12.01 5.17 4.93
CA ALA A 162 -13.16 4.27 4.92
C ALA A 162 -14.15 4.60 6.05
N VAL A 163 -13.68 4.83 7.27
CA VAL A 163 -14.55 5.24 8.40
C VAL A 163 -15.20 6.59 8.13
N TRP A 164 -14.47 7.52 7.52
CA TRP A 164 -15.02 8.80 7.12
C TRP A 164 -16.06 8.69 5.98
N ALA A 165 -15.98 7.63 5.17
CA ALA A 165 -16.87 7.39 4.04
C ALA A 165 -18.23 6.78 4.43
N VAL A 166 -18.36 6.20 5.61
CA VAL A 166 -19.62 5.58 6.09
C VAL A 166 -20.47 6.62 6.80
#